data_AF-A0A662S9Q9-F1
#
_entry.id   AF-A0A662S9Q9-F1
#
_cell.length_a   1.000
_cell.length_b   1.000
_cell.length_c   1.000
_cell.angle_alpha   90.00
_cell.angle_beta   90.00
_cell.angle_gamma   90.00
#
_symmetry.space_group_name_H-M   'P 1'
#
loop_
_entity.id
_entity.type
_entity.pdbx_description
1 polymer ?
#
loop_
_entity_poly.entity_id
_entity_poly.type
_entity_poly.pdbx_seq_one_letter_code
_entity_poly.pdbx_strand_id
1 'polypeptide(L)'
;MNAHKSFLDYLLLRKKGRKVFCHSKKNGKCIGGRVSAPKNLIGERVYLFTADEINELKKYVAALESVKTFFRTILNSNNGSKMFSIVGETWNPISGCLHHCKYCWARRLALTKLKDTRRYQNGFKPRLNEEEFRKRFKGGVVFVSDMGDIFSPGVKDSWVIRVLRYIGKFPDTYFLFLTKNPTKYKDFLDLFPPNCILGTTIETNKDDLYVEYKISSAPLPSIRYQAMKEIDWPYKFVSIEPILDFDLDILVRWIKEINPFMMYVGYDNYNNRLPEPPLRKTLQLIDRLNEFTLVIKKTIRPAWNEKESILSYVGSGDRDEKEKKVR
;
A
#
# COMPACT_ATOMS: atom_id res chain seq x y z
N MET A 1 5.10 -12.19 23.44
CA MET A 1 5.04 -10.72 23.25
C MET A 1 3.76 -10.23 23.90
N ASN A 2 3.86 -9.41 24.94
CA ASN A 2 2.70 -8.80 25.57
C ASN A 2 1.97 -7.96 24.52
N ALA A 3 0.78 -8.42 24.11
CA ALA A 3 -0.11 -7.63 23.27
C ALA A 3 -0.38 -6.32 24.01
N HIS A 4 0.21 -5.23 23.55
CA HIS A 4 -0.29 -3.90 23.86
C HIS A 4 -1.73 -3.89 23.39
N LYS A 5 -2.67 -4.13 24.31
CA LYS A 5 -4.09 -3.85 24.09
C LYS A 5 -4.13 -2.42 23.58
N SER A 6 -4.64 -2.22 22.37
CA SER A 6 -4.75 -0.89 21.80
C SER A 6 -5.56 0.00 22.76
N PHE A 7 -5.38 1.31 22.71
CA PHE A 7 -6.22 2.24 23.46
C PHE A 7 -7.72 1.96 23.24
N LEU A 8 -8.08 1.55 22.02
CA LEU A 8 -9.42 1.07 21.68
C LEU A 8 -9.81 -0.23 22.38
N ASP A 9 -8.92 -1.20 22.52
CA ASP A 9 -9.22 -2.39 23.30
C ASP A 9 -9.46 -2.02 24.75
N TYR A 10 -8.72 -1.09 25.34
CA TYR A 10 -9.05 -0.59 26.69
C TYR A 10 -10.41 0.12 26.75
N LEU A 11 -10.74 0.92 25.73
CA LEU A 11 -12.03 1.62 25.61
C LEU A 11 -13.21 0.65 25.43
N LEU A 12 -13.01 -0.43 24.65
CA LEU A 12 -14.06 -1.35 24.19
C LEU A 12 -14.18 -2.61 25.06
N LEU A 13 -13.09 -3.13 25.64
CA LEU A 13 -13.11 -4.30 26.54
C LEU A 13 -13.95 -4.04 27.81
N ARG A 14 -14.13 -2.78 28.20
CA ARG A 14 -14.98 -2.41 29.34
C ARG A 14 -16.49 -2.54 29.06
N LYS A 15 -16.92 -2.80 27.82
CA LYS A 15 -18.35 -2.88 27.47
C LYS A 15 -18.63 -4.11 26.60
N LYS A 16 -19.18 -5.18 27.19
CA LYS A 16 -19.85 -6.24 26.40
C LYS A 16 -20.94 -5.59 25.55
N GLY A 17 -20.94 -5.87 24.25
CA GLY A 17 -21.98 -5.39 23.33
C GLY A 17 -23.37 -5.81 23.81
N ARG A 18 -24.36 -4.92 23.62
CA ARG A 18 -25.76 -5.20 23.98
C ARG A 18 -26.57 -5.41 22.71
N LYS A 19 -27.34 -6.50 22.65
CA LYS A 19 -28.26 -6.74 21.53
C LYS A 19 -29.41 -5.73 21.55
N VAL A 20 -29.81 -5.29 20.37
CA VAL A 20 -31.06 -4.55 20.18
C VAL A 20 -32.20 -5.57 20.10
N PHE A 21 -33.22 -5.40 20.92
CA PHE A 21 -34.39 -6.29 20.96
C PHE A 21 -35.58 -5.63 20.29
N CYS A 22 -36.37 -6.39 19.54
CA CYS A 22 -37.61 -5.90 18.97
C CYS A 22 -38.56 -5.43 20.08
N HIS A 23 -39.08 -4.22 19.96
CA HIS A 23 -40.05 -3.64 20.89
C HIS A 23 -41.39 -3.30 20.22
N SER A 24 -41.40 -3.05 18.91
CA SER A 24 -42.62 -2.75 18.16
C SER A 24 -42.68 -3.53 16.85
N LYS A 25 -43.88 -4.02 16.50
CA LYS A 25 -44.16 -4.76 15.27
C LYS A 25 -45.34 -4.16 14.52
N LYS A 26 -45.28 -4.15 13.18
CA LYS A 26 -46.39 -3.82 12.28
C LYS A 26 -46.44 -4.85 11.16
N ASN A 27 -47.62 -5.44 10.92
CA ASN A 27 -47.82 -6.53 9.96
C ASN A 27 -46.80 -7.68 10.10
N GLY A 28 -46.53 -8.10 11.34
CA GLY A 28 -45.58 -9.17 11.65
C GLY A 28 -44.09 -8.80 11.57
N LYS A 29 -43.73 -7.64 10.97
CA LYS A 29 -42.34 -7.17 10.87
C LYS A 29 -41.98 -6.27 12.05
N CYS A 30 -40.76 -6.44 12.56
CA CYS A 30 -40.24 -5.55 13.59
C CYS A 30 -39.94 -4.18 12.99
N ILE A 31 -40.51 -3.12 13.58
CA ILE A 31 -40.35 -1.74 13.11
C ILE A 31 -39.62 -0.84 14.13
N GLY A 32 -39.35 -1.35 15.34
CA GLY A 32 -38.65 -0.61 16.37
C GLY A 32 -37.91 -1.53 17.33
N GLY A 33 -36.70 -1.13 17.70
CA GLY A 33 -35.84 -1.86 18.63
C GLY A 33 -35.52 -1.05 19.89
N ARG A 34 -35.19 -1.74 20.99
CA ARG A 34 -34.70 -1.15 22.24
C ARG A 34 -33.38 -1.77 22.66
N VAL A 35 -32.49 -0.97 23.22
CA VAL A 35 -31.26 -1.41 23.88
C VAL A 35 -31.29 -0.89 25.32
N SER A 36 -31.12 -1.78 26.30
CA SER A 36 -31.03 -1.33 27.69
C SER A 36 -29.71 -0.59 27.88
N ALA A 37 -29.73 0.59 28.51
CA ALA A 37 -28.54 1.31 28.95
C ALA A 37 -28.36 1.18 30.48
N PRO A 38 -27.13 1.16 31.00
CA PRO A 38 -26.91 1.20 32.45
C PRO A 38 -27.26 2.58 33.03
N LYS A 39 -27.66 2.62 34.32
CA LYS A 39 -28.17 3.83 35.00
C LYS A 39 -27.20 5.03 34.95
N ASN A 40 -25.91 4.77 34.92
CA ASN A 40 -24.88 5.81 34.86
C ASN A 40 -24.79 6.55 33.50
N LEU A 41 -25.60 6.17 32.50
CA LEU A 41 -25.73 6.89 31.23
C LEU A 41 -27.01 7.76 31.17
N ILE A 42 -27.78 7.86 32.24
CA ILE A 42 -28.97 8.72 32.27
C ILE A 42 -28.53 10.19 32.20
N GLY A 43 -29.08 10.94 31.25
CA GLY A 43 -28.70 12.34 31.00
C GLY A 43 -27.54 12.52 30.02
N GLU A 44 -26.85 11.44 29.65
CA GLU A 44 -25.71 11.47 28.73
C GLU A 44 -26.15 11.35 27.27
N ARG A 45 -25.38 11.97 26.35
CA ARG A 45 -25.50 11.72 24.91
C ARG A 45 -24.78 10.43 24.55
N VAL A 46 -25.53 9.45 24.05
CA VAL A 46 -25.00 8.12 23.69
C VAL A 46 -25.07 7.90 22.18
N TYR A 47 -23.97 7.45 21.60
CA TYR A 47 -23.88 7.00 20.21
C TYR A 47 -23.85 5.48 20.17
N LEU A 48 -24.64 4.88 19.28
CA LEU A 48 -24.69 3.43 19.10
C LEU A 48 -23.87 3.08 17.86
N PHE A 49 -22.99 2.09 18.02
CA PHE A 49 -22.21 1.52 16.94
C PHE A 49 -22.47 0.02 16.88
N THR A 50 -22.59 -0.51 15.68
CA THR A 50 -22.63 -1.94 15.39
C THR A 50 -21.26 -2.58 15.63
N ALA A 51 -21.24 -3.90 15.76
CA ALA A 51 -19.98 -4.64 15.89
C ALA A 51 -19.07 -4.44 14.65
N ASP A 52 -19.67 -4.33 13.47
CA ASP A 52 -18.95 -4.12 12.21
C ASP A 52 -18.32 -2.72 12.15
N GLU A 53 -19.05 -1.67 12.52
CA GLU A 53 -18.50 -0.31 12.62
C GLU A 53 -17.35 -0.22 13.64
N ILE A 54 -17.47 -0.93 14.77
CA ILE A 54 -16.38 -1.04 15.75
C ILE A 54 -15.16 -1.75 15.15
N ASN A 55 -15.37 -2.82 14.38
CA ASN A 55 -14.30 -3.54 13.72
C ASN A 55 -13.61 -2.69 12.64
N GLU A 56 -14.36 -1.88 11.88
CA GLU A 56 -13.78 -0.89 10.96
C GLU A 56 -12.92 0.14 11.71
N LEU A 57 -13.43 0.71 12.81
CA LEU A 57 -12.68 1.67 13.62
C LEU A 57 -11.38 1.08 14.18
N LYS A 58 -11.40 -0.20 14.62
CA LYS A 58 -10.20 -0.91 15.08
C LYS A 58 -9.14 -1.02 13.98
N LYS A 59 -9.55 -1.31 12.75
CA LYS A 59 -8.63 -1.38 11.60
C LYS A 59 -7.95 -0.03 11.34
N TYR A 60 -8.71 1.07 11.42
CA TYR A 60 -8.16 2.42 11.26
C TYR A 60 -7.15 2.78 12.32
N VAL A 61 -7.47 2.52 13.59
CA VAL A 61 -6.53 2.83 14.68
C VAL A 61 -5.30 1.94 14.63
N ALA A 62 -5.43 0.67 14.24
CA ALA A 62 -4.27 -0.20 14.02
C ALA A 62 -3.35 0.34 12.91
N ALA A 63 -3.92 0.84 11.81
CA ALA A 63 -3.15 1.49 10.74
C ALA A 63 -2.47 2.77 11.23
N LEU A 64 -3.17 3.62 11.98
CA LEU A 64 -2.60 4.84 12.57
C LEU A 64 -1.48 4.56 13.58
N GLU A 65 -1.63 3.55 14.43
CA GLU A 65 -0.56 3.11 15.34
C GLU A 65 0.65 2.56 14.57
N SER A 66 0.40 1.86 13.45
CA SER A 66 1.47 1.39 12.56
C SER A 66 2.21 2.57 11.92
N VAL A 67 1.49 3.57 11.40
CA VAL A 67 2.06 4.82 10.86
C VAL A 67 2.87 5.56 11.92
N LYS A 68 2.30 5.76 13.12
CA LYS A 68 2.98 6.43 14.24
C LYS A 68 4.25 5.69 14.67
N THR A 69 4.17 4.36 14.82
CA THR A 69 5.31 3.53 15.19
C THR A 69 6.40 3.60 14.13
N PHE A 70 6.01 3.46 12.87
CA PHE A 70 6.91 3.57 11.73
C PHE A 70 7.64 4.91 11.71
N PHE A 71 6.92 6.04 11.70
CA PHE A 71 7.56 7.36 11.67
C PHE A 71 8.37 7.65 12.92
N ARG A 72 7.94 7.20 14.10
CA ARG A 72 8.74 7.34 15.33
C ARG A 72 10.10 6.65 15.17
N THR A 73 10.14 5.44 14.62
CA THR A 73 11.41 4.73 14.40
C THR A 73 12.27 5.44 13.35
N ILE A 74 11.66 5.87 12.23
CA ILE A 74 12.40 6.54 11.15
C ILE A 74 12.98 7.88 11.61
N LEU A 75 12.18 8.73 12.26
CA LEU A 75 12.57 10.07 12.68
C LEU A 75 13.59 10.08 13.83
N ASN A 76 13.62 9.03 14.66
CA ASN A 76 14.61 8.89 15.74
C ASN A 76 15.82 8.05 15.34
N SER A 77 15.96 7.66 14.06
CA SER A 77 17.13 6.93 13.59
C SER A 77 18.30 7.88 13.27
N ASN A 78 19.54 7.46 13.58
CA ASN A 78 20.76 8.26 13.45
C ASN A 78 21.10 8.74 12.02
N ASN A 79 20.34 8.31 11.00
CA ASN A 79 20.51 8.68 9.59
C ASN A 79 19.42 9.66 9.09
N GLY A 80 18.75 10.37 10.00
CA GLY A 80 17.64 11.30 9.73
C GLY A 80 17.95 12.57 8.94
N SER A 81 18.97 12.59 8.07
CA SER A 81 19.22 13.69 7.14
C SER A 81 19.00 13.26 5.69
N LYS A 82 17.73 13.16 5.28
CA LYS A 82 17.24 13.53 3.95
C LYS A 82 15.70 13.43 3.95
N MET A 83 15.10 14.61 3.95
CA MET A 83 13.68 14.90 3.88
C MET A 83 12.98 14.05 2.80
N PHE A 84 12.25 13.03 3.25
CA PHE A 84 11.35 12.10 2.57
C PHE A 84 11.58 11.75 1.07
N SER A 85 12.33 10.67 0.86
CA SER A 85 11.89 9.51 0.09
C SER A 85 12.03 8.33 1.06
N ILE A 86 10.92 7.72 1.48
CA ILE A 86 10.87 6.79 2.62
C ILE A 86 11.93 5.66 2.55
N VAL A 87 12.32 5.25 1.35
CA VAL A 87 13.44 4.32 1.14
C VAL A 87 14.76 5.09 1.18
N GLY A 88 15.57 4.82 2.21
CA GLY A 88 16.91 5.40 2.35
C GLY A 88 18.00 4.57 1.67
N GLU A 89 17.72 3.28 1.40
CA GLU A 89 18.70 2.34 0.86
C GLU A 89 18.01 1.18 0.11
N THR A 90 18.68 0.60 -0.89
CA THR A 90 18.25 -0.63 -1.56
C THR A 90 19.20 -1.78 -1.24
N TRP A 91 18.69 -3.01 -1.24
CA TRP A 91 19.46 -4.22 -1.00
C TRP A 91 18.94 -5.34 -1.91
N ASN A 92 19.81 -5.91 -2.73
CA ASN A 92 19.42 -6.86 -3.79
C ASN A 92 19.96 -8.27 -3.51
N PRO A 93 19.58 -8.93 -2.40
CA PRO A 93 20.06 -10.29 -2.13
C PRO A 93 19.57 -11.28 -3.19
N ILE A 94 18.42 -11.00 -3.80
CA ILE A 94 17.90 -11.71 -4.96
C ILE A 94 17.61 -10.66 -6.03
N SER A 95 18.14 -10.86 -7.24
CA SER A 95 17.91 -9.99 -8.39
C SER A 95 17.31 -10.77 -9.55
N GLY A 96 16.73 -10.06 -10.52
CA GLY A 96 16.07 -10.67 -11.66
C GLY A 96 14.62 -11.03 -11.39
N CYS A 97 13.86 -11.18 -12.47
CA CYS A 97 12.41 -11.33 -12.41
C CYS A 97 11.90 -11.96 -13.72
N LEU A 98 10.89 -12.82 -13.64
CA LEU A 98 10.22 -13.47 -14.77
C LEU A 98 8.79 -12.98 -15.00
N HIS A 99 8.39 -11.83 -14.44
CA HIS A 99 7.07 -11.25 -14.68
C HIS A 99 6.95 -10.52 -16.03
N HIS A 100 8.05 -10.24 -16.73
CA HIS A 100 8.04 -9.62 -18.06
C HIS A 100 7.18 -8.35 -18.21
N CYS A 101 7.11 -7.50 -17.17
CA CYS A 101 6.33 -6.25 -17.25
C CYS A 101 6.83 -5.37 -18.41
N LYS A 102 5.90 -4.89 -19.26
CA LYS A 102 6.17 -4.05 -20.43
C LYS A 102 6.95 -2.78 -20.06
N TYR A 103 6.71 -2.24 -18.87
CA TYR A 103 7.29 -1.00 -18.38
C TYR A 103 8.52 -1.18 -17.45
N CYS A 104 9.07 -2.40 -17.36
CA CYS A 104 10.07 -2.73 -16.34
C CYS A 104 11.40 -1.97 -16.52
N TRP A 105 11.61 -0.92 -15.73
CA TRP A 105 12.85 -0.15 -15.73
C TRP A 105 14.08 -1.00 -15.34
N ALA A 106 13.94 -1.88 -14.34
CA ALA A 106 15.02 -2.72 -13.84
C ALA A 106 15.50 -3.72 -14.90
N ARG A 107 14.57 -4.36 -15.62
CA ARG A 107 14.90 -5.24 -16.75
C ARG A 107 15.62 -4.47 -17.84
N ARG A 108 15.10 -3.30 -18.24
CA ARG A 108 15.72 -2.46 -19.27
C ARG A 108 17.14 -2.06 -18.85
N LEU A 109 17.34 -1.63 -17.60
CA LEU A 109 18.66 -1.29 -17.08
C LEU A 109 19.61 -2.49 -17.09
N ALA A 110 19.15 -3.64 -16.60
CA ALA A 110 19.92 -4.89 -16.54
C ALA A 110 20.37 -5.37 -17.92
N LEU A 111 19.48 -5.31 -18.92
CA LEU A 111 19.74 -5.81 -20.27
C LEU A 111 20.46 -4.80 -21.18
N THR A 112 20.65 -3.56 -20.72
CA THR A 112 21.34 -2.52 -21.50
C THR A 112 22.64 -2.10 -20.82
N LYS A 113 22.56 -1.25 -19.80
CA LYS A 113 23.74 -0.65 -19.15
C LYS A 113 24.51 -1.62 -18.28
N LEU A 114 23.84 -2.62 -17.71
CA LEU A 114 24.47 -3.57 -16.78
C LEU A 114 24.68 -4.96 -17.41
N LYS A 115 24.45 -5.11 -18.71
CA LYS A 115 24.46 -6.40 -19.39
C LYS A 115 25.78 -7.14 -19.24
N ASP A 116 26.90 -6.43 -19.13
CA ASP A 116 28.24 -7.05 -19.04
C ASP A 116 28.67 -7.27 -17.57
N THR A 117 27.84 -6.91 -16.60
CA THR A 117 28.14 -7.15 -15.18
C THR A 117 27.86 -8.60 -14.80
N ARG A 118 28.64 -9.14 -13.86
CA ARG A 118 28.47 -10.51 -13.33
C ARG A 118 27.03 -10.86 -12.94
N ARG A 119 26.26 -9.88 -12.45
CA ARG A 119 24.87 -10.09 -12.01
C ARG A 119 23.89 -10.29 -13.16
N TYR A 120 24.14 -9.66 -14.31
CA TYR A 120 23.16 -9.57 -15.41
C TYR A 120 23.69 -10.07 -16.76
N GLN A 121 24.93 -10.59 -16.83
CA GLN A 121 25.53 -11.21 -18.02
C GLN A 121 24.72 -12.36 -18.63
N ASN A 122 23.89 -13.02 -17.82
CA ASN A 122 22.99 -14.11 -18.27
C ASN A 122 21.54 -13.63 -18.42
N GLY A 123 21.33 -12.31 -18.55
CA GLY A 123 20.03 -11.67 -18.61
C GLY A 123 19.41 -11.39 -17.24
N PHE A 124 18.16 -10.91 -17.25
CA PHE A 124 17.42 -10.52 -16.05
C PHE A 124 16.67 -11.70 -15.42
N LYS A 125 17.40 -12.78 -15.12
CA LYS A 125 16.87 -14.02 -14.53
C LYS A 125 17.09 -14.04 -13.01
N PRO A 126 16.19 -14.67 -12.22
CA PRO A 126 16.37 -14.83 -10.78
C PRO A 126 17.74 -15.39 -10.40
N ARG A 127 18.43 -14.72 -9.48
CA ARG A 127 19.75 -15.10 -8.95
C ARG A 127 19.85 -14.71 -7.48
N LEU A 128 20.46 -15.59 -6.67
CA LEU A 128 20.93 -15.26 -5.33
C LEU A 128 22.31 -14.58 -5.39
N ASN A 129 22.42 -13.41 -4.78
CA ASN A 129 23.64 -12.60 -4.72
C ASN A 129 24.32 -12.83 -3.36
N GLU A 130 25.17 -13.84 -3.28
CA GLU A 130 25.86 -14.26 -2.06
C GLU A 130 26.61 -13.13 -1.35
N GLU A 131 27.19 -12.21 -2.13
CA GLU A 131 27.94 -11.07 -1.62
C GLU A 131 27.11 -10.10 -0.77
N GLU A 132 25.79 -10.05 -1.01
CA GLU A 132 24.88 -9.12 -0.34
C GLU A 132 24.63 -9.50 1.13
N PHE A 133 24.95 -10.73 1.53
CA PHE A 133 24.87 -11.20 2.92
C PHE A 133 26.05 -10.76 3.80
N ARG A 134 26.89 -9.85 3.30
CA ARG A 134 27.91 -9.13 4.09
C ARG A 134 27.43 -7.75 4.54
N LYS A 135 26.34 -7.24 3.93
CA LYS A 135 25.83 -5.90 4.17
C LYS A 135 25.24 -5.75 5.56
N ARG A 136 25.51 -4.63 6.23
CA ARG A 136 24.95 -4.27 7.54
C ARG A 136 23.99 -3.10 7.39
N PHE A 137 22.86 -3.16 8.09
CA PHE A 137 21.86 -2.10 8.07
C PHE A 137 21.91 -1.32 9.38
N LYS A 138 21.72 0.00 9.28
CA LYS A 138 21.86 0.96 10.40
C LYS A 138 20.58 1.77 10.59
N GLY A 139 19.43 1.08 10.66
CA GLY A 139 18.12 1.72 10.74
C GLY A 139 17.57 2.19 9.39
N GLY A 140 16.46 2.93 9.41
CA GLY A 140 15.78 3.44 8.21
C GLY A 140 14.93 2.38 7.50
N VAL A 141 14.63 2.62 6.21
CA VAL A 141 13.92 1.66 5.35
C VAL A 141 14.82 1.19 4.23
N VAL A 142 14.90 -0.13 4.07
CA VAL A 142 15.62 -0.83 3.01
C VAL A 142 14.60 -1.43 2.04
N PHE A 143 14.68 -1.08 0.76
CA PHE A 143 13.91 -1.77 -0.27
C PHE A 143 14.66 -3.05 -0.69
N VAL A 144 14.06 -4.19 -0.38
CA VAL A 144 14.56 -5.51 -0.73
C VAL A 144 14.22 -5.83 -2.19
N SER A 145 15.26 -6.12 -2.97
CA SER A 145 15.18 -6.58 -4.36
C SER A 145 14.56 -5.56 -5.33
N ASP A 146 14.99 -4.30 -5.32
CA ASP A 146 14.53 -3.27 -6.28
C ASP A 146 14.93 -3.57 -7.74
N MET A 147 16.00 -4.36 -7.93
CA MET A 147 16.42 -4.92 -9.22
C MET A 147 15.88 -6.34 -9.46
N GLY A 148 14.70 -6.66 -8.93
CA GLY A 148 14.08 -7.98 -9.10
C GLY A 148 12.69 -8.07 -8.50
N ASP A 149 12.22 -9.30 -8.30
CA ASP A 149 11.07 -9.59 -7.45
C ASP A 149 11.39 -10.89 -6.71
N ILE A 150 11.49 -10.83 -5.38
CA ILE A 150 11.88 -11.98 -4.55
C ILE A 150 10.86 -13.12 -4.60
N PHE A 151 9.62 -12.86 -5.04
CA PHE A 151 8.58 -13.87 -5.22
C PHE A 151 8.30 -14.15 -6.70
N SER A 152 9.21 -13.75 -7.60
CA SER A 152 9.09 -14.07 -9.01
C SER A 152 9.20 -15.58 -9.26
N PRO A 153 8.54 -16.11 -10.30
CA PRO A 153 8.78 -17.48 -10.77
C PRO A 153 10.28 -17.73 -10.95
N GLY A 154 10.75 -18.90 -10.52
CA GLY A 154 12.17 -19.29 -10.57
C GLY A 154 13.01 -18.87 -9.36
N VAL A 155 12.49 -18.05 -8.44
CA VAL A 155 13.11 -17.88 -7.11
C VAL A 155 12.85 -19.10 -6.25
N LYS A 156 13.89 -19.66 -5.63
CA LYS A 156 13.77 -20.81 -4.72
C LYS A 156 13.32 -20.37 -3.34
N ASP A 157 12.42 -21.11 -2.70
CA ASP A 157 11.98 -20.84 -1.33
C ASP A 157 13.16 -20.78 -0.33
N SER A 158 14.19 -21.61 -0.54
CA SER A 158 15.40 -21.60 0.29
C SER A 158 16.17 -20.27 0.22
N TRP A 159 16.09 -19.54 -0.89
CA TRP A 159 16.68 -18.21 -1.03
C TRP A 159 15.88 -17.18 -0.23
N VAL A 160 14.55 -17.22 -0.31
CA VAL A 160 13.65 -16.37 0.46
C VAL A 160 13.88 -16.57 1.97
N ILE A 161 13.87 -17.83 2.43
CA ILE A 161 14.11 -18.17 3.84
C ILE A 161 15.45 -17.62 4.32
N ARG A 162 16.49 -17.69 3.48
CA ARG A 162 17.81 -17.14 3.80
C ARG A 162 17.78 -15.62 3.95
N VAL A 163 17.05 -14.91 3.08
CA VAL A 163 16.84 -13.47 3.18
C VAL A 163 16.13 -13.11 4.48
N LEU A 164 15.01 -13.77 4.78
CA LEU A 164 14.21 -13.52 6.00
C LEU A 164 15.02 -13.76 7.27
N ARG A 165 15.77 -14.87 7.34
CA ARG A 165 16.69 -15.16 8.46
C ARG A 165 17.82 -14.13 8.57
N TYR A 166 18.29 -13.58 7.45
CA TYR A 166 19.35 -12.58 7.47
C TYR A 166 18.86 -11.24 8.02
N ILE A 167 17.70 -10.76 7.56
CA ILE A 167 17.14 -9.48 8.00
C ILE A 167 16.66 -9.50 9.45
N GLY A 168 16.31 -10.67 10.00
CA GLY A 168 15.97 -10.82 11.41
C GLY A 168 17.09 -10.41 12.38
N LYS A 169 18.33 -10.22 11.90
CA LYS A 169 19.46 -9.71 12.68
C LYS A 169 19.43 -8.18 12.87
N PHE A 170 18.51 -7.47 12.23
CA PHE A 170 18.48 -6.01 12.16
C PHE A 170 17.11 -5.46 12.57
N PRO A 171 16.74 -5.55 13.87
CA PRO A 171 15.40 -5.17 14.34
C PRO A 171 15.08 -3.67 14.17
N ASP A 172 16.10 -2.81 14.10
CA ASP A 172 15.93 -1.35 14.01
C ASP A 172 15.73 -0.84 12.57
N THR A 173 15.82 -1.72 11.57
CA THR A 173 15.64 -1.39 10.14
C THR A 173 14.32 -1.95 9.63
N TYR A 174 13.54 -1.16 8.90
CA TYR A 174 12.38 -1.68 8.18
C TYR A 174 12.78 -2.23 6.82
N PHE A 175 12.19 -3.36 6.43
CA PHE A 175 12.46 -4.00 5.13
C PHE A 175 11.20 -3.99 4.29
N LEU A 176 11.21 -3.19 3.22
CA LEU A 176 10.14 -3.16 2.23
C LEU A 176 10.31 -4.30 1.23
N PHE A 177 9.36 -5.21 1.23
CA PHE A 177 9.15 -6.19 0.17
C PHE A 177 8.04 -5.66 -0.74
N LEU A 178 8.29 -5.53 -2.04
CA LEU A 178 7.28 -5.13 -3.01
C LEU A 178 7.26 -6.16 -4.13
N THR A 179 6.12 -6.82 -4.33
CA THR A 179 5.99 -7.91 -5.30
C THR A 179 4.74 -7.77 -6.17
N LYS A 180 4.73 -8.45 -7.31
CA LYS A 180 3.53 -8.72 -8.10
C LYS A 180 2.97 -10.13 -7.88
N ASN A 181 3.54 -10.90 -6.97
CA ASN A 181 3.10 -12.24 -6.60
C ASN A 181 2.86 -12.37 -5.08
N PRO A 182 1.96 -11.55 -4.48
CA PRO A 182 1.76 -11.50 -3.03
C PRO A 182 1.12 -12.78 -2.44
N THR A 183 0.63 -13.71 -3.25
CA THR A 183 0.16 -15.02 -2.75
C THR A 183 1.27 -15.77 -2.01
N LYS A 184 2.53 -15.61 -2.46
CA LYS A 184 3.71 -16.20 -1.83
C LYS A 184 3.99 -15.68 -0.42
N TYR A 185 3.44 -14.53 0.00
CA TYR A 185 3.62 -14.08 1.38
C TYR A 185 3.12 -15.11 2.40
N LYS A 186 2.00 -15.79 2.10
CA LYS A 186 1.37 -16.79 2.98
C LYS A 186 2.29 -17.95 3.32
N ASP A 187 3.16 -18.33 2.39
CA ASP A 187 4.11 -19.43 2.57
C ASP A 187 5.20 -19.10 3.61
N PHE A 188 5.37 -17.82 3.95
CA PHE A 188 6.47 -17.34 4.80
C PHE A 188 6.01 -16.43 5.95
N LEU A 189 4.71 -16.28 6.20
CA LEU A 189 4.19 -15.36 7.22
C LEU A 189 4.85 -15.56 8.59
N ASP A 190 5.02 -16.81 9.02
CA ASP A 190 5.64 -17.16 10.30
C ASP A 190 7.15 -16.89 10.35
N LEU A 191 7.78 -16.65 9.19
CA LEU A 191 9.21 -16.37 9.07
C LEU A 191 9.52 -14.89 8.92
N PHE A 192 8.54 -14.06 8.59
CA PHE A 192 8.76 -12.61 8.46
C PHE A 192 9.05 -11.97 9.83
N PRO A 193 10.16 -11.23 9.97
CA PRO A 193 10.35 -10.36 11.12
C PRO A 193 9.26 -9.27 11.20
N PRO A 194 8.90 -8.80 12.41
CA PRO A 194 7.81 -7.84 12.60
C PRO A 194 8.07 -6.45 11.98
N ASN A 195 9.32 -6.13 11.65
CA ASN A 195 9.75 -4.90 10.95
C ASN A 195 9.71 -5.03 9.41
N CYS A 196 9.07 -6.06 8.87
CA CYS A 196 8.86 -6.20 7.43
C CYS A 196 7.60 -5.45 6.98
N ILE A 197 7.75 -4.69 5.90
CA ILE A 197 6.64 -4.06 5.18
C ILE A 197 6.30 -4.98 4.00
N LEU A 198 5.08 -5.53 3.98
CA LEU A 198 4.62 -6.43 2.92
C LEU A 198 3.82 -5.63 1.90
N GLY A 199 4.43 -5.41 0.74
CA GLY A 199 3.91 -4.58 -0.33
C GLY A 199 3.48 -5.37 -1.56
N THR A 200 2.46 -4.87 -2.27
CA THR A 200 2.13 -5.33 -3.62
C THR A 200 1.99 -4.16 -4.60
N THR A 201 2.26 -4.40 -5.89
CA THR A 201 1.79 -3.49 -6.95
C THR A 201 0.36 -3.86 -7.38
N ILE A 202 -0.55 -2.89 -7.39
CA ILE A 202 -1.90 -3.00 -7.99
C ILE A 202 -2.06 -1.79 -8.92
N GLU A 203 -1.82 -1.99 -10.21
CA GLU A 203 -1.84 -0.91 -11.20
C GLU A 203 -3.27 -0.46 -11.55
N THR A 204 -4.25 -1.37 -11.47
CA THR A 204 -5.67 -1.18 -11.80
C THR A 204 -6.53 -2.26 -11.11
N ASN A 205 -7.86 -2.09 -11.08
CA ASN A 205 -8.83 -3.15 -10.79
C ASN A 205 -9.38 -3.87 -12.04
N LYS A 206 -8.94 -3.47 -13.24
CA LYS A 206 -9.43 -3.97 -14.53
C LYS A 206 -8.50 -5.04 -15.10
N ASP A 207 -8.81 -6.30 -14.85
CA ASP A 207 -8.01 -7.43 -15.34
C ASP A 207 -8.10 -7.58 -16.87
N ASP A 208 -9.25 -7.27 -17.46
CA ASP A 208 -9.49 -7.22 -18.91
C ASP A 208 -8.51 -6.24 -19.60
N LEU A 209 -8.43 -5.00 -19.10
CA LEU A 209 -7.46 -4.01 -19.55
C LEU A 209 -6.02 -4.49 -19.33
N TYR A 210 -5.74 -5.14 -18.20
CA TYR A 210 -4.41 -5.68 -17.91
C TYR A 210 -3.95 -6.71 -18.95
N VAL A 211 -4.86 -7.60 -19.35
CA VAL A 211 -4.64 -8.65 -20.34
C VAL A 211 -4.57 -8.08 -21.76
N GLU A 212 -5.52 -7.21 -22.13
CA GLU A 212 -5.59 -6.57 -23.45
C GLU A 212 -4.29 -5.86 -23.79
N TYR A 213 -3.79 -5.05 -22.86
CA TYR A 213 -2.56 -4.27 -23.04
C TYR A 213 -1.27 -5.07 -22.76
N LYS A 214 -1.38 -6.37 -22.45
CA LYS A 214 -0.27 -7.28 -22.13
C LYS A 214 0.70 -6.67 -21.12
N ILE A 215 0.15 -6.14 -20.02
CA ILE A 215 0.92 -5.32 -19.07
C ILE A 215 2.08 -6.12 -18.46
N SER A 216 1.83 -7.35 -18.02
CA SER A 216 2.86 -8.29 -17.57
C SER A 216 2.35 -9.74 -17.53
N SER A 217 3.26 -10.69 -17.32
CA SER A 217 2.96 -12.10 -17.03
C SER A 217 2.85 -12.40 -15.53
N ALA A 218 2.82 -11.39 -14.67
CA ALA A 218 2.55 -11.59 -13.24
C ALA A 218 1.08 -11.97 -12.99
N PRO A 219 0.74 -12.54 -11.81
CA PRO A 219 -0.65 -12.71 -11.40
C PRO A 219 -1.49 -11.45 -11.63
N LEU A 220 -2.75 -11.63 -12.02
CA LEU A 220 -3.64 -10.50 -12.31
C LEU A 220 -3.86 -9.61 -11.07
N PRO A 221 -4.10 -8.30 -11.24
CA PRO A 221 -4.36 -7.39 -10.13
C PRO A 221 -5.43 -7.87 -9.14
N SER A 222 -6.52 -8.50 -9.63
CA SER A 222 -7.55 -9.07 -8.73
C SER A 222 -7.02 -10.15 -7.79
N ILE A 223 -6.15 -11.04 -8.29
CA ILE A 223 -5.50 -12.08 -7.49
C ILE A 223 -4.57 -11.45 -6.43
N ARG A 224 -3.86 -10.38 -6.81
CA ARG A 224 -2.99 -9.64 -5.89
C ARG A 224 -3.78 -8.97 -4.77
N TYR A 225 -4.90 -8.35 -5.12
CA TYR A 225 -5.82 -7.75 -4.16
C TYR A 225 -6.35 -8.79 -3.16
N GLN A 226 -6.83 -9.95 -3.63
CA GLN A 226 -7.34 -11.00 -2.74
C GLN A 226 -6.25 -11.51 -1.79
N ALA A 227 -5.05 -11.77 -2.30
CA ALA A 227 -3.93 -12.22 -1.47
C ALA A 227 -3.62 -11.21 -0.35
N MET A 228 -3.58 -9.91 -0.65
CA MET A 228 -3.30 -8.87 0.34
C MET A 228 -4.45 -8.62 1.33
N LYS A 229 -5.69 -8.78 0.87
CA LYS A 229 -6.88 -8.69 1.72
C LYS A 229 -6.88 -9.78 2.80
N GLU A 230 -6.47 -10.99 2.44
CA GLU A 230 -6.49 -12.17 3.32
C GLU A 230 -5.33 -12.22 4.32
N ILE A 231 -4.25 -11.47 4.07
CA ILE A 231 -3.11 -11.41 4.99
C ILE A 231 -3.42 -10.46 6.15
N ASP A 232 -3.32 -11.01 7.37
CA ASP A 232 -3.32 -10.24 8.61
C ASP A 232 -1.90 -9.81 8.97
N TRP A 233 -1.50 -8.65 8.46
CA TRP A 233 -0.19 -8.06 8.71
C TRP A 233 -0.32 -6.55 8.94
N PRO A 234 0.31 -5.96 9.96
CA PRO A 234 0.12 -4.55 10.31
C PRO A 234 0.74 -3.61 9.26
N TYR A 235 1.91 -3.96 8.73
CA TYR A 235 2.66 -3.13 7.78
C TYR A 235 2.37 -3.53 6.33
N LYS A 236 1.10 -3.53 5.93
CA LYS A 236 0.70 -3.72 4.52
C LYS A 236 0.92 -2.45 3.70
N PHE A 237 1.49 -2.61 2.50
CA PHE A 237 1.77 -1.51 1.58
C PHE A 237 1.17 -1.79 0.21
N VAL A 238 0.69 -0.75 -0.47
CA VAL A 238 0.23 -0.85 -1.87
C VAL A 238 0.92 0.22 -2.71
N SER A 239 1.41 -0.17 -3.87
CA SER A 239 1.88 0.77 -4.89
C SER A 239 0.96 0.68 -6.11
N ILE A 240 0.33 1.79 -6.45
CA ILE A 240 -0.43 1.99 -7.69
C ILE A 240 0.50 2.72 -8.67
N GLU A 241 1.52 2.00 -9.14
CA GLU A 241 2.56 2.53 -10.01
C GLU A 241 3.02 1.50 -11.05
N PRO A 242 3.03 1.85 -12.34
CA PRO A 242 2.31 3.00 -12.90
C PRO A 242 0.79 2.80 -12.79
N ILE A 243 0.04 3.85 -12.46
CA ILE A 243 -1.43 3.80 -12.46
C ILE A 243 -1.96 3.59 -13.88
N LEU A 244 -2.86 2.62 -14.04
CA LEU A 244 -3.59 2.34 -15.28
C LEU A 244 -5.06 2.67 -15.09
N ASP A 245 -5.84 2.83 -16.16
CA ASP A 245 -7.26 3.16 -16.07
C ASP A 245 -8.01 2.13 -15.23
N PHE A 246 -8.95 2.62 -14.41
CA PHE A 246 -9.56 1.89 -13.31
C PHE A 246 -11.02 2.30 -13.11
N ASP A 247 -11.78 1.56 -12.31
CA ASP A 247 -13.11 1.96 -11.83
C ASP A 247 -12.96 2.52 -10.42
N LEU A 248 -13.32 3.80 -10.25
CA LEU A 248 -13.00 4.56 -9.04
C LEU A 248 -13.50 3.88 -7.77
N ASP A 249 -14.79 3.57 -7.69
CA ASP A 249 -15.37 3.01 -6.48
C ASP A 249 -14.87 1.58 -6.19
N ILE A 250 -14.56 0.80 -7.23
CA ILE A 250 -14.05 -0.57 -7.06
C ILE A 250 -12.62 -0.51 -6.52
N LEU A 251 -11.75 0.31 -7.10
CA LEU A 251 -10.37 0.41 -6.66
C LEU A 251 -10.27 1.02 -5.26
N VAL A 252 -11.07 2.05 -4.95
CA VAL A 252 -11.18 2.61 -3.58
C VAL A 252 -11.59 1.52 -2.59
N ARG A 253 -12.61 0.71 -2.92
CA ARG A 253 -13.05 -0.41 -2.08
C ARG A 253 -11.94 -1.45 -1.89
N TRP A 254 -11.22 -1.83 -2.96
CA TRP A 254 -10.11 -2.77 -2.85
C TRP A 254 -9.06 -2.29 -1.86
N ILE A 255 -8.66 -1.02 -1.94
CA ILE A 255 -7.67 -0.44 -1.02
C ILE A 255 -8.21 -0.36 0.40
N LYS A 256 -9.48 0.03 0.59
CA LYS A 256 -10.13 0.02 1.92
C LYS A 256 -10.12 -1.37 2.56
N GLU A 257 -10.38 -2.41 1.78
CA GLU A 257 -10.38 -3.78 2.27
C GLU A 257 -8.98 -4.35 2.54
N ILE A 258 -7.98 -3.97 1.74
CA ILE A 258 -6.57 -4.28 2.03
C ILE A 258 -6.13 -3.59 3.32
N ASN A 259 -6.61 -2.37 3.58
CA ASN A 259 -6.23 -1.54 4.72
C ASN A 259 -4.69 -1.37 4.87
N PRO A 260 -4.01 -0.82 3.85
CA PRO A 260 -2.57 -0.56 3.96
C PRO A 260 -2.31 0.57 4.95
N PHE A 261 -1.19 0.48 5.70
CA PHE A 261 -0.78 1.60 6.57
C PHE A 261 -0.25 2.79 5.76
N MET A 262 0.22 2.53 4.54
CA MET A 262 0.75 3.53 3.61
C MET A 262 0.70 3.01 2.17
N MET A 263 0.58 3.93 1.21
CA MET A 263 0.58 3.57 -0.20
C MET A 263 1.17 4.64 -1.11
N TYR A 264 1.62 4.24 -2.30
CA TYR A 264 2.08 5.13 -3.37
C TYR A 264 1.10 5.15 -4.53
N VAL A 265 0.97 6.32 -5.16
CA VAL A 265 0.21 6.50 -6.41
C VAL A 265 1.03 7.36 -7.37
N GLY A 266 1.21 6.89 -8.60
CA GLY A 266 2.01 7.61 -9.60
C GLY A 266 1.82 7.11 -11.02
N TYR A 267 1.96 8.04 -11.96
CA TYR A 267 2.00 7.77 -13.39
C TYR A 267 3.34 7.16 -13.83
N ASP A 268 3.37 6.66 -15.07
CA ASP A 268 4.61 6.17 -15.65
C ASP A 268 5.63 7.30 -15.86
N ASN A 269 6.88 7.01 -15.51
CA ASN A 269 8.02 7.93 -15.62
C ASN A 269 8.89 7.69 -16.85
N TYR A 270 8.59 6.65 -17.64
CA TYR A 270 9.50 6.19 -18.68
C TYR A 270 8.88 6.17 -20.07
N ASN A 271 7.76 6.88 -20.26
CA ASN A 271 7.06 7.05 -21.53
C ASN A 271 6.72 5.71 -22.23
N ASN A 272 6.31 4.72 -21.45
CA ASN A 272 5.87 3.40 -21.91
C ASN A 272 4.50 3.43 -22.61
N ARG A 273 3.84 4.61 -22.63
CA ARG A 273 2.52 4.84 -23.24
C ARG A 273 1.48 3.81 -22.80
N LEU A 274 1.36 3.65 -21.49
CA LEU A 274 0.43 2.72 -20.86
C LEU A 274 -1.00 3.28 -20.90
N PRO A 275 -2.05 2.46 -20.75
CA PRO A 275 -3.43 2.96 -20.66
C PRO A 275 -3.65 3.72 -19.34
N GLU A 276 -3.15 4.95 -19.26
CA GLU A 276 -3.21 5.83 -18.10
C GLU A 276 -4.61 6.49 -17.99
N PRO A 277 -5.15 6.68 -16.77
CA PRO A 277 -6.38 7.43 -16.55
C PRO A 277 -6.12 8.95 -16.64
N PRO A 278 -7.12 9.77 -17.04
CA PRO A 278 -7.00 11.23 -17.02
C PRO A 278 -6.64 11.79 -15.65
N LEU A 279 -5.94 12.93 -15.59
CA LEU A 279 -5.46 13.53 -14.34
C LEU A 279 -6.60 13.73 -13.33
N ARG A 280 -7.74 14.25 -13.79
CA ARG A 280 -8.91 14.48 -12.92
C ARG A 280 -9.35 13.21 -12.19
N LYS A 281 -9.35 12.06 -12.89
CA LYS A 281 -9.78 10.78 -12.32
C LYS A 281 -8.77 10.27 -11.29
N THR A 282 -7.48 10.45 -11.54
CA THR A 282 -6.42 10.11 -10.57
C THR A 282 -6.47 10.98 -9.32
N LEU A 283 -6.73 12.28 -9.47
CA LEU A 283 -6.88 13.17 -8.31
C LEU A 283 -8.09 12.76 -7.46
N GLN A 284 -9.22 12.43 -8.09
CA GLN A 284 -10.38 11.89 -7.37
C GLN A 284 -10.08 10.60 -6.60
N LEU A 285 -9.30 9.68 -7.19
CA LEU A 285 -8.84 8.50 -6.47
C LEU A 285 -8.00 8.88 -5.25
N ILE A 286 -7.00 9.74 -5.43
CA ILE A 286 -6.12 10.18 -4.33
C ILE A 286 -6.92 10.83 -3.20
N ASP A 287 -7.87 11.71 -3.53
CA ASP A 287 -8.70 12.38 -2.54
C ASP A 287 -9.52 11.38 -1.72
N ARG A 288 -10.18 10.41 -2.37
CA ARG A 288 -10.95 9.35 -1.70
C ARG A 288 -10.08 8.42 -0.84
N LEU A 289 -8.85 8.15 -1.26
CA LEU A 289 -7.92 7.30 -0.51
C LEU A 289 -7.35 8.02 0.72
N ASN A 290 -7.10 9.33 0.63
CA ASN A 290 -6.61 10.15 1.75
C ASN A 290 -7.58 10.23 2.92
N GLU A 291 -8.87 9.92 2.71
CA GLU A 291 -9.85 9.84 3.80
C GLU A 291 -9.49 8.77 4.84
N PHE A 292 -8.70 7.76 4.46
CA PHE A 292 -8.60 6.53 5.26
C PHE A 292 -7.23 5.85 5.27
N THR A 293 -6.28 6.24 4.41
CA THR A 293 -4.90 5.75 4.43
C THR A 293 -3.90 6.85 4.05
N LEU A 294 -2.62 6.65 4.37
CA LEU A 294 -1.55 7.59 4.00
C LEU A 294 -1.15 7.39 2.54
N VAL A 295 -1.51 8.35 1.68
CA VAL A 295 -1.14 8.35 0.26
C VAL A 295 0.08 9.24 0.03
N ILE A 296 1.15 8.67 -0.52
CA ILE A 296 2.31 9.43 -0.99
C ILE A 296 2.20 9.56 -2.51
N LYS A 297 2.04 10.81 -2.97
CA LYS A 297 2.02 11.16 -4.39
C LYS A 297 3.44 10.99 -4.96
N LYS A 298 3.55 10.29 -6.09
CA LYS A 298 4.74 10.23 -6.92
C LYS A 298 4.54 11.17 -8.11
N THR A 299 4.90 10.75 -9.31
CA THR A 299 4.66 11.56 -10.50
C THR A 299 3.18 11.68 -10.76
N ILE A 300 2.64 12.89 -10.65
CA ILE A 300 1.25 13.23 -10.95
C ILE A 300 1.26 14.32 -12.02
N ARG A 301 0.70 14.01 -13.20
CA ARG A 301 0.68 14.86 -14.39
C ARG A 301 -0.54 14.50 -15.25
N PRO A 302 -0.93 15.34 -16.24
CA PRO A 302 -1.81 14.92 -17.33
C PRO A 302 -1.35 13.59 -17.94
N ALA A 303 -2.31 12.73 -18.28
CA ALA A 303 -2.00 11.47 -18.94
C ALA A 303 -1.46 11.74 -20.35
N TRP A 304 -0.55 10.91 -20.87
CA TRP A 304 0.04 11.16 -22.20
C TRP A 304 -0.98 11.10 -23.35
N ASN A 305 -2.12 10.45 -23.11
CA ASN A 305 -3.26 10.31 -24.02
C ASN A 305 -4.41 11.29 -23.69
N GLU A 306 -4.23 12.17 -22.70
CA GLU A 306 -5.20 13.20 -22.36
C GLU A 306 -5.09 14.33 -23.40
N LYS A 307 -6.16 14.58 -24.16
CA LYS A 307 -6.21 15.72 -25.07
C LYS A 307 -6.25 16.99 -24.23
N GLU A 308 -5.19 17.78 -24.27
CA GLU A 308 -5.19 19.10 -23.65
C GLU A 308 -6.23 19.99 -24.34
N SER A 309 -7.32 20.28 -23.62
CA SER A 309 -8.17 21.40 -23.95
C SER A 309 -7.42 22.68 -23.55
N ILE A 310 -6.97 23.45 -24.55
CA ILE A 310 -6.36 24.79 -24.42
C ILE A 310 -7.16 25.73 -23.49
N LEU A 311 -8.45 25.48 -23.28
CA LEU A 311 -9.33 26.29 -22.43
C LEU A 311 -9.19 26.04 -20.93
N SER A 312 -8.52 24.95 -20.50
CA SER A 312 -8.46 24.58 -19.07
C SER A 312 -7.45 25.38 -18.24
N TYR A 313 -6.52 26.10 -18.87
CA TYR A 313 -5.53 26.94 -18.18
C TYR A 313 -5.90 28.44 -18.12
N VAL A 314 -6.89 28.89 -18.91
CA VAL A 314 -7.25 30.33 -18.99
C VAL A 314 -8.31 30.74 -17.96
N GLY A 315 -8.84 29.80 -17.17
CA GLY A 315 -9.96 30.05 -16.24
C GLY A 315 -9.61 30.23 -14.76
N SER A 316 -8.34 30.18 -14.34
CA SER A 316 -7.96 30.19 -12.92
C SER A 316 -6.77 31.07 -12.55
N GLY A 317 -6.35 31.98 -13.44
CA GLY A 317 -5.42 33.06 -13.15
C GLY A 317 -6.10 34.40 -13.44
N ASP A 318 -5.97 35.35 -12.52
CA ASP A 318 -6.42 36.75 -12.63
C ASP A 318 -7.93 37.00 -12.58
N ARG A 319 -8.51 37.01 -11.36
CA ARG A 319 -9.64 37.92 -11.08
C ARG A 319 -9.88 38.37 -9.63
N ASP A 320 -8.98 38.11 -8.67
CA ASP A 320 -9.23 38.45 -7.25
C ASP A 320 -8.22 39.38 -6.57
N GLU A 321 -7.35 40.09 -7.30
CA GLU A 321 -6.35 40.99 -6.67
C GLU A 321 -6.34 42.47 -7.11
N LYS A 322 -7.38 42.94 -7.81
CA LYS A 322 -7.48 44.36 -8.18
C LYS A 322 -8.86 44.97 -7.92
N GLU A 323 -9.30 45.04 -6.66
CA GLU A 323 -10.37 46.00 -6.30
C GLU A 323 -10.47 46.39 -4.81
N LYS A 324 -9.35 46.39 -4.07
CA LYS A 324 -9.30 47.04 -2.74
C LYS A 324 -8.11 47.99 -2.64
N LYS A 325 -8.16 49.10 -3.39
CA LYS A 325 -7.33 50.29 -3.15
C LYS A 325 -7.83 51.53 -3.90
N VAL A 326 -9.12 51.89 -3.78
CA VAL A 326 -9.57 53.29 -3.97
C VAL A 326 -10.80 53.55 -3.10
N ARG A 327 -10.55 54.18 -1.93
CA ARG A 327 -11.39 55.06 -1.09
C ARG A 327 -11.19 54.79 0.39
#